data_AF-A0A2V8BXU9-F1
#
_entry.id   AF-A0A2V8BXU9-F1
#
_cell.length_a   1.000
_cell.length_b   1.000
_cell.length_c   1.000
_cell.angle_alpha   90.00
_cell.angle_beta   90.00
_cell.angle_gamma   90.00
#
_symmetry.space_group_name_H-M   'P 1'
#
loop_
_entity.id
_entity.type
_entity.pdbx_description
1 polymer ?
#
loop_
_entity_poly.entity_id
_entity_poly.type
_entity_poly.pdbx_seq_one_letter_code
_entity_poly.pdbx_strand_id
1 'polypeptide(L)' 'MTSKQQTAVAASAVAIGAALVARRFRSGRAIQFQNRSVLITGGSRGLGLLLARELGREGARLTLAARDE' A
#
# COMPACT_ATOMS: atom_id res chain seq x y z
N MET A 1 11.66 37.36 19.99
CA MET A 1 11.79 36.24 19.02
C MET A 1 11.75 36.83 17.63
N THR A 2 12.78 36.63 16.82
CA THR A 2 12.97 37.35 15.54
C THR A 2 12.01 36.81 14.47
N SER A 3 11.56 37.66 13.53
CA SER A 3 10.58 37.29 12.50
C SER A 3 10.96 36.05 11.66
N LYS A 4 12.26 35.79 11.50
CA LYS A 4 12.81 34.58 10.85
C LYS A 4 12.51 33.28 11.61
N GLN A 5 12.46 33.32 12.95
CA GLN A 5 12.13 32.13 13.74
C GLN A 5 10.64 31.79 13.64
N GLN A 6 9.77 32.80 13.59
CA GLN A 6 8.33 32.60 13.44
C GLN A 6 7.97 32.01 12.06
N THR A 7 8.61 32.47 10.99
CA THR A 7 8.39 31.90 9.64
C THR A 7 8.93 30.48 9.52
N ALA A 8 10.07 30.15 10.14
CA ALA A 8 10.59 28.78 10.16
C ALA A 8 9.67 27.80 10.91
N VAL A 9 9.10 28.23 12.04
CA VAL A 9 8.12 27.43 12.80
C VAL A 9 6.82 27.26 12.02
N ALA A 10 6.32 28.32 11.38
CA ALA A 10 5.11 28.22 10.54
C ALA A 10 5.32 27.30 9.32
N ALA A 11 6.45 27.41 8.62
CA ALA A 11 6.78 26.59 7.46
C ALA A 11 6.89 25.10 7.82
N SER A 12 7.51 24.77 8.96
CA SER A 12 7.61 23.39 9.44
C SER A 12 6.26 22.81 9.84
N ALA A 13 5.40 23.58 10.50
CA ALA A 13 4.03 23.15 10.82
C ALA A 13 3.21 22.84 9.55
N VAL A 14 3.30 23.69 8.52
CA VAL A 14 2.63 23.46 7.22
C VAL A 14 3.18 22.21 6.54
N ALA A 15 4.50 22.02 6.51
CA ALA A 15 5.11 20.85 5.89
C ALA A 15 4.71 19.53 6.58
N ILE A 16 4.68 19.51 7.91
CA ILE A 16 4.22 18.35 8.69
C ILE A 16 2.74 18.09 8.43
N GLY A 17 1.90 19.13 8.48
CA GLY A 17 0.48 19.02 8.18
C GLY A 17 0.21 18.44 6.78
N ALA A 18 0.90 18.97 5.77
CA ALA A 18 0.81 18.48 4.39
C ALA A 18 1.26 17.01 4.27
N ALA A 19 2.34 16.62 4.95
CA ALA A 19 2.83 15.25 4.94
C ALA A 19 1.82 14.27 5.57
N LEU A 20 1.19 14.64 6.69
CA LEU A 20 0.18 13.81 7.35
C LEU A 20 -1.07 13.63 6.48
N VAL A 21 -1.54 14.72 5.87
CA VAL A 21 -2.67 14.70 4.92
C VAL A 21 -2.33 13.79 3.73
N ALA A 22 -1.16 13.96 3.11
CA ALA A 22 -0.72 13.13 1.99
C ALA A 22 -0.65 11.63 2.36
N ARG A 23 -0.15 11.29 3.56
CA ARG A 23 -0.12 9.90 4.05
C ARG A 23 -1.53 9.32 4.18
N ARG A 24 -2.49 10.11 4.67
CA ARG A 24 -3.88 9.67 4.81
C ARG A 24 -4.58 9.43 3.47
N PHE A 25 -4.26 10.23 2.45
CA PHE A 25 -4.75 10.01 1.10
C PHE A 25 -4.12 8.77 0.44
N ARG A 26 -2.84 8.49 0.70
CA ARG A 26 -2.19 7.26 0.22
C ARG A 26 -2.77 6.01 0.87
N SER A 27 -3.12 6.04 2.16
CA SER A 27 -3.70 4.88 2.84
C SER A 27 -5.10 4.52 2.35
N GLY A 28 -5.88 5.51 1.90
CA GLY A 28 -7.20 5.27 1.29
C GLY A 28 -7.17 4.52 -0.05
N ARG A 29 -5.99 4.33 -0.64
CA ARG A 29 -5.80 3.62 -1.92
C ARG A 29 -5.52 2.12 -1.73
N ALA A 30 -5.54 1.62 -0.49
CA ALA A 30 -5.36 0.21 -0.22
C ALA A 30 -6.53 -0.59 -0.82
N ILE A 31 -6.21 -1.66 -1.54
CA ILE A 31 -7.20 -2.57 -2.09
C ILE A 31 -7.65 -3.50 -0.97
N GLN A 32 -8.97 -3.60 -0.74
CA GLN A 32 -9.53 -4.64 0.11
C GLN A 32 -9.65 -5.92 -0.72
N PHE A 33 -8.92 -6.97 -0.32
CA PHE A 33 -8.84 -8.22 -1.08
C PHE A 33 -9.96 -9.22 -0.77
N GLN A 34 -10.68 -9.05 0.33
CA GLN A 34 -11.80 -9.90 0.70
C GLN A 34 -12.81 -10.04 -0.45
N ASN A 35 -13.04 -11.29 -0.89
CA ASN A 35 -13.94 -11.68 -1.97
C ASN A 35 -13.59 -11.09 -3.36
N ARG A 36 -12.43 -10.44 -3.52
CA ARG A 36 -11.95 -9.96 -4.81
C ARG A 36 -11.33 -11.09 -5.61
N SER A 37 -11.52 -11.07 -6.92
CA SER A 37 -10.84 -12.00 -7.83
C SER A 37 -9.44 -11.49 -8.16
N VAL A 38 -8.43 -12.33 -8.02
CA VAL A 38 -7.02 -11.99 -8.32
C VAL A 38 -6.40 -13.08 -9.19
N LEU A 39 -5.82 -12.67 -10.33
CA LEU A 39 -5.04 -13.52 -11.22
C LEU A 39 -3.55 -13.33 -10.92
N ILE A 40 -2.83 -14.42 -10.62
CA ILE A 40 -1.39 -14.42 -10.38
C ILE A 40 -0.73 -15.31 -11.43
N THR A 41 0.13 -14.72 -12.27
CA THR A 41 1.02 -15.46 -13.17
C THR A 41 2.30 -15.84 -12.42
N GLY A 42 2.89 -16.99 -12.76
CA GLY A 42 4.04 -17.54 -12.04
C GLY A 42 3.71 -17.95 -10.59
N GLY A 43 2.44 -18.30 -10.31
CA GLY A 43 1.96 -18.58 -8.95
C GLY A 43 2.44 -19.90 -8.33
N SER A 44 3.17 -20.74 -9.07
CA SER A 44 3.59 -22.06 -8.57
C SER A 44 4.72 -22.00 -7.54
N ARG A 45 5.61 -21.00 -7.62
CA ARG A 45 6.84 -20.93 -6.81
C ARG A 45 7.26 -19.49 -6.53
N GLY A 46 8.30 -19.34 -5.71
CA GLY A 46 8.94 -18.05 -5.44
C GLY A 46 7.96 -17.01 -4.90
N LEU A 47 8.11 -15.76 -5.37
CA LEU A 47 7.28 -14.64 -4.94
C LEU A 47 5.81 -14.81 -5.32
N GLY A 48 5.50 -15.39 -6.48
CA GLY A 48 4.12 -15.61 -6.91
C GLY A 48 3.34 -16.48 -5.93
N LEU A 49 3.97 -17.55 -5.44
CA LEU A 49 3.37 -18.42 -4.43
C LEU A 49 3.20 -17.72 -3.06
N LEU A 50 4.18 -16.91 -2.65
CA LEU A 50 4.07 -16.15 -1.39
C LEU A 50 2.94 -15.12 -1.45
N LEU A 51 2.81 -14.40 -2.58
CA LEU A 51 1.72 -13.46 -2.80
C LEU A 51 0.37 -14.17 -2.81
N ALA A 52 0.26 -15.33 -3.47
CA ALA A 52 -0.96 -16.13 -3.47
C ALA A 52 -1.37 -16.53 -2.04
N ARG A 53 -0.41 -16.96 -1.20
CA ARG A 53 -0.70 -17.30 0.20
C ARG A 53 -1.21 -16.11 0.99
N GLU A 54 -0.54 -14.96 0.89
CA GLU A 54 -0.94 -13.77 1.65
C GLU A 54 -2.32 -13.25 1.20
N LEU A 55 -2.53 -13.12 -0.12
CA LEU A 55 -3.80 -12.66 -0.66
C LEU A 55 -4.94 -13.64 -0.36
N GLY A 56 -4.66 -14.94 -0.31
CA GLY A 56 -5.63 -15.96 0.12
C GLY A 56 -5.99 -15.82 1.59
N ARG A 57 -5.02 -15.50 2.48
CA ARG A 57 -5.27 -15.18 3.89
C ARG A 57 -6.11 -13.92 4.06
N GLU A 58 -5.98 -12.96 3.16
CA GLU A 58 -6.83 -11.77 3.10
C GLU A 58 -8.21 -12.03 2.46
N GLY A 59 -8.53 -13.27 2.09
CA GLY A 59 -9.85 -13.67 1.59
C GLY A 59 -10.06 -13.43 0.09
N ALA A 60 -8.99 -13.26 -0.69
CA ALA A 60 -9.08 -13.18 -2.14
C ALA A 60 -9.49 -14.52 -2.77
N ARG A 61 -10.20 -14.44 -3.90
CA ARG A 61 -10.48 -15.58 -4.80
C ARG A 61 -9.39 -15.62 -5.86
N LEU A 62 -8.51 -16.62 -5.78
CA LEU A 62 -7.28 -16.67 -6.56
C LEU A 62 -7.40 -17.56 -7.79
N THR A 63 -6.88 -17.07 -8.91
CA THR A 63 -6.59 -17.87 -10.11
C THR A 63 -5.08 -17.84 -10.32
N LEU A 64 -4.43 -19.00 -10.34
CA LEU A 64 -2.98 -19.10 -10.53
C LEU A 64 -2.69 -19.65 -11.93
N ALA A 65 -1.81 -18.98 -12.67
CA ALA A 65 -1.33 -19.44 -13.97
C ALA A 65 0.19 -19.68 -13.89
N ALA A 66 0.64 -20.90 -14.11
CA ALA A 66 2.06 -21.28 -14.09
C ALA A 66 2.35 -22.33 -15.18
N ARG A 67 3.64 -22.52 -15.51
CA ARG A 67 4.09 -23.48 -16.53
C ARG A 67 4.35 -24.88 -15.98
N ASP A 68 4.65 -24.95 -14.69
CA ASP A 68 4.96 -26.20 -14.02
C ASP A 68 3.70 -26.62 -13.27
N GLU A 69 3.15 -27.76 -13.67
CA GLU A 69 2.08 -28.48 -12.97
C GLU A 69 2.64 -29.36 -11.85
#